data_AF-A0A2U2C1G6-F1
#
_entry.id   AF-A0A2U2C1G6-F1
#
_cell.length_a   1.000
_cell.length_b   1.000
_cell.length_c   1.000
_cell.angle_alpha   90.00
_cell.angle_beta   90.00
_cell.angle_gamma   90.00
#
_symmetry.space_group_name_H-M   'P 1'
#
loop_
_entity.id
_entity.type
_entity.pdbx_description
1 polymer ?
#
loop_
_entity_poly.entity_id
_entity_poly.type
_entity_poly.pdbx_seq_one_letter_code
_entity_poly.pdbx_strand_id
1 'polypeptide(L)'
;MKINTNIQQFSSLSGIKVTQNNYIQQTNKNSEAVNININKNTLNSLNLLSSLDEETFLKAYDNSYINKNREAILKKLDDFYKQENIKNKSFQNPENHIFDKYYNPTSSYYKEGLSKVEREAGYRHELQYLKYNRLGNISFFDTNIKDMKATGGILDEALKRVYYRDNVNEQFSQLLNKYGIEIPKDTNISFTIDPYDYKVSVSGIEDKSLASLLEDVLNTANNSKELFIHIMQSNFEYGNNQINRTNEEKYYLLHEIKNKTGYDLRDLENIDGKFLTEDGIDIIEIYKKGVIETKTIPEEYKGLVFESNVKKLNDLAQKGFLNVPDMILSIDYKNGSFYDVGQSENFGVGKRDWIDKLEATLPKTIGEVFKEYYKDTPNFENKQDIIKEALNLNTQTLDSLKSEAKGLFEEYGTSDMELIKLILMQKYLIGKEDSQADKEFYKLLKEWEKQTKEIT
;
A
#
# COMPACT_ATOMS: atom_id res chain seq x y z
N MET A 1 -38.48 -51.02 38.03
CA MET A 1 -37.44 -50.74 37.01
C MET A 1 -36.96 -49.32 37.25
N LYS A 2 -35.72 -49.12 37.73
CA LYS A 2 -35.17 -47.78 37.97
C LYS A 2 -34.85 -47.16 36.62
N ILE A 3 -35.65 -46.17 36.20
CA ILE A 3 -35.36 -45.37 35.01
C ILE A 3 -34.37 -44.29 35.44
N ASN A 4 -33.16 -44.36 34.89
CA ASN A 4 -32.10 -43.41 35.17
C ASN A 4 -32.27 -42.19 34.25
N THR A 5 -32.85 -41.11 34.76
CA THR A 5 -32.94 -39.84 34.04
C THR A 5 -31.69 -39.01 34.33
N ASN A 6 -30.69 -39.08 33.45
CA ASN A 6 -29.55 -38.18 33.49
C ASN A 6 -30.02 -36.75 33.15
N ILE A 7 -30.17 -35.92 34.18
CA ILE A 7 -30.30 -34.47 34.06
C ILE A 7 -28.87 -33.93 33.96
N GLN A 8 -28.45 -33.48 32.78
CA GLN A 8 -27.19 -32.77 32.63
C GLN A 8 -27.41 -31.31 33.04
N GLN A 9 -26.77 -30.90 34.14
CA GLN A 9 -26.74 -29.53 34.62
C GLN A 9 -25.44 -28.87 34.14
N PHE A 10 -25.57 -27.71 33.51
CA PHE A 10 -24.42 -26.89 33.14
C PHE A 10 -24.47 -25.56 33.90
N SER A 11 -23.34 -25.16 34.46
CA SER A 11 -23.13 -23.83 35.05
C SER A 11 -22.33 -22.98 34.07
N SER A 12 -22.90 -21.88 33.59
CA SER A 12 -22.12 -20.81 32.96
C SER A 12 -21.39 -19.99 34.03
N LEU A 13 -20.31 -19.31 33.65
CA LEU A 13 -19.48 -18.41 34.49
C LEU A 13 -20.23 -17.17 35.01
N SER A 14 -21.54 -17.09 34.82
CA SER A 14 -22.43 -16.05 35.32
C SER A 14 -23.75 -16.66 35.80
N GLY A 15 -23.70 -17.61 36.74
CA GLY A 15 -24.82 -17.95 37.64
C GLY A 15 -26.12 -18.52 37.03
N ILE A 16 -26.23 -18.67 35.70
CA ILE A 16 -27.45 -19.14 35.04
C ILE A 16 -27.39 -20.67 34.91
N LYS A 17 -28.35 -21.35 35.56
CA LYS A 17 -28.58 -22.79 35.40
C LYS A 17 -29.47 -23.04 34.19
N VAL A 18 -28.96 -23.73 33.18
CA VAL A 18 -29.76 -24.19 32.03
C VAL A 18 -30.12 -25.67 32.24
N THR A 19 -31.40 -26.02 32.05
CA THR A 19 -31.89 -27.41 32.12
C THR A 19 -32.68 -27.77 30.87
N GLN A 20 -32.46 -29.00 30.37
CA GLN A 20 -33.13 -29.56 29.20
C GLN A 20 -34.38 -30.33 29.64
N ASN A 21 -35.57 -29.97 29.14
CA ASN A 21 -36.79 -30.75 29.32
C ASN A 21 -37.31 -31.23 27.96
N ASN A 22 -37.29 -32.55 27.74
CA ASN A 22 -37.73 -33.16 26.48
C ASN A 22 -39.19 -33.65 26.47
N TYR A 23 -39.99 -33.42 27.53
CA TYR A 23 -41.41 -33.78 27.52
C TYR A 23 -42.24 -32.82 28.38
N ILE A 24 -43.36 -32.32 27.83
CA ILE A 24 -44.38 -31.55 28.55
C ILE A 24 -45.32 -32.54 29.23
N GLN A 25 -45.21 -32.65 30.55
CA GLN A 25 -46.37 -32.79 31.43
C GLN A 25 -46.22 -31.79 32.57
N GLN A 26 -47.13 -30.82 32.61
CA GLN A 26 -47.23 -29.84 33.67
C GLN A 26 -47.59 -30.51 35.00
N THR A 27 -46.76 -30.30 36.02
CA THR A 27 -47.24 -30.11 37.39
C THR A 27 -46.34 -29.08 38.10
N ASN A 28 -46.97 -27.98 38.52
CA ASN A 28 -46.40 -26.84 39.21
C ASN A 28 -45.61 -27.21 40.49
N LYS A 29 -44.50 -26.50 40.74
CA LYS A 29 -44.19 -25.83 42.03
C LYS A 29 -42.92 -24.97 41.95
N ASN A 30 -43.11 -23.66 42.13
CA ASN A 30 -42.20 -22.66 42.70
C ASN A 30 -40.69 -22.84 42.53
N SER A 31 -40.19 -22.40 41.39
CA SER A 31 -39.03 -21.51 41.28
C SER A 31 -39.24 -20.70 40.01
N GLU A 32 -38.91 -19.41 40.01
CA GLU A 32 -38.88 -18.61 38.78
C GLU A 32 -37.72 -19.11 37.90
N ALA A 33 -37.91 -20.26 37.28
CA ALA A 33 -37.05 -20.74 36.22
C ALA A 33 -37.46 -19.96 34.95
N VAL A 34 -36.61 -19.02 34.55
CA VAL A 34 -36.70 -18.38 33.24
C VAL A 34 -36.47 -19.47 32.19
N ASN A 35 -37.55 -19.97 31.60
CA ASN A 35 -37.46 -20.93 30.50
C ASN A 35 -37.05 -20.17 29.23
N ILE A 36 -35.75 -20.20 28.91
CA ILE A 36 -35.23 -19.66 27.66
C ILE A 36 -35.44 -20.72 26.58
N ASN A 37 -36.32 -20.43 25.61
CA ASN A 37 -36.53 -21.29 24.45
C ASN A 37 -35.39 -21.09 23.45
N ILE A 38 -34.25 -21.73 23.72
CA ILE A 38 -33.08 -21.70 22.83
C ILE A 38 -33.34 -22.72 21.72
N ASN A 39 -33.31 -22.27 20.45
CA ASN A 39 -33.45 -23.19 19.34
C ASN A 39 -32.30 -24.22 19.35
N LYS A 40 -32.54 -25.42 18.82
CA LYS A 40 -31.56 -26.53 18.86
C LYS A 40 -30.22 -26.16 18.22
N ASN A 41 -30.22 -25.31 17.20
CA ASN A 41 -29.01 -24.88 16.50
C ASN A 41 -28.16 -23.97 17.38
N THR A 42 -28.76 -22.96 18.03
CA THR A 42 -28.08 -22.07 18.97
C THR A 42 -27.48 -22.84 20.15
N LEU A 43 -28.18 -23.86 20.68
CA LEU A 43 -27.63 -24.69 21.75
C LEU A 43 -26.43 -25.53 21.27
N ASN A 44 -26.48 -26.07 20.05
CA ASN A 44 -25.36 -26.79 19.46
C ASN A 44 -24.16 -25.87 19.22
N SER A 45 -24.37 -24.65 18.73
CA SER A 45 -23.33 -23.64 18.55
C SER A 45 -22.66 -23.29 19.87
N LEU A 46 -23.44 -23.06 20.93
CA LEU A 46 -22.94 -22.76 22.27
C LEU A 46 -22.13 -23.91 22.87
N ASN A 47 -22.59 -25.16 22.68
CA ASN A 47 -21.83 -26.34 23.08
C ASN A 47 -20.51 -26.45 22.31
N LEU A 48 -20.52 -26.16 21.00
CA LEU A 48 -19.31 -26.17 20.19
C LEU A 48 -18.33 -25.07 20.64
N LEU A 49 -18.82 -23.85 20.89
CA LEU A 49 -18.06 -22.72 21.45
C LEU A 49 -17.40 -23.07 22.79
N SER A 50 -18.13 -23.76 23.68
CA SER A 50 -17.60 -24.19 24.98
C SER A 50 -16.56 -25.32 24.89
N SER A 51 -16.42 -25.94 23.72
CA SER A 51 -15.52 -27.08 23.47
C SER A 51 -14.26 -26.71 22.68
N LEU A 52 -14.02 -25.42 22.41
CA LEU A 52 -13.06 -25.00 21.39
C LEU A 52 -11.59 -25.09 21.79
N ASP A 53 -10.83 -25.70 20.88
CA ASP A 53 -9.47 -25.29 20.56
C ASP A 53 -9.50 -23.92 19.87
N GLU A 54 -8.63 -23.00 20.31
CA GLU A 54 -8.51 -21.60 19.86
C GLU A 54 -7.92 -21.48 18.43
N GLU A 55 -8.67 -21.90 17.40
CA GLU A 55 -8.23 -21.79 16.01
C GLU A 55 -8.66 -20.47 15.35
N THR A 56 -7.71 -19.78 14.71
CA THR A 56 -7.97 -18.58 13.90
C THR A 56 -8.30 -18.98 12.45
N PHE A 57 -9.51 -18.65 12.00
CA PHE A 57 -10.03 -18.93 10.65
C PHE A 57 -9.72 -17.82 9.67
N LEU A 58 -9.99 -16.59 10.08
CA LEU A 58 -9.77 -15.41 9.24
C LEU A 58 -8.26 -15.17 9.12
N LYS A 59 -7.82 -14.83 7.92
CA LYS A 59 -6.47 -14.39 7.62
C LYS A 59 -6.60 -13.18 6.71
N ALA A 60 -6.29 -12.00 7.26
CA ALA A 60 -6.34 -10.76 6.49
C ALA A 60 -5.48 -10.84 5.23
N TYR A 61 -4.32 -11.51 5.36
CA TYR A 61 -3.39 -11.76 4.27
C TYR A 61 -2.58 -13.03 4.56
N ASP A 62 -2.20 -13.72 3.50
CA ASP A 62 -1.32 -14.90 3.55
C ASP A 62 -0.22 -14.83 2.47
N ASN A 63 -0.08 -13.68 1.81
CA ASN A 63 0.82 -13.44 0.67
C ASN A 63 0.57 -14.37 -0.53
N SER A 64 -0.61 -14.99 -0.64
CA SER A 64 -0.95 -15.88 -1.75
C SER A 64 -1.37 -15.16 -3.04
N TYR A 65 -1.65 -13.85 -3.00
CA TYR A 65 -2.01 -13.10 -4.20
C TYR A 65 -0.85 -13.10 -5.21
N ILE A 66 -1.14 -13.60 -6.42
CA ILE A 66 -0.22 -13.63 -7.54
C ILE A 66 -0.80 -12.78 -8.68
N ASN A 67 -0.05 -11.77 -9.10
CA ASN A 67 -0.37 -11.01 -10.30
C ASN A 67 -0.01 -11.82 -11.55
N LYS A 68 -1.04 -12.28 -12.26
CA LYS A 68 -0.91 -13.10 -13.49
C LYS A 68 -0.18 -12.40 -14.62
N ASN A 69 -0.33 -11.08 -14.77
CA ASN A 69 0.41 -10.32 -15.79
C ASN A 69 1.90 -10.30 -15.46
N ARG A 70 2.24 -10.06 -14.18
CA ARG A 70 3.62 -10.13 -13.71
C ARG A 70 4.21 -11.52 -13.96
N GLU A 71 3.51 -12.58 -13.58
CA GLU A 71 3.96 -13.96 -13.82
C GLU A 71 4.23 -14.23 -15.31
N ALA A 72 3.33 -13.80 -16.19
CA ALA A 72 3.50 -13.94 -17.64
C ALA A 72 4.73 -13.17 -18.16
N ILE A 73 5.00 -11.97 -17.63
CA ILE A 73 6.17 -11.16 -17.96
C ILE A 73 7.46 -11.88 -17.55
N LEU A 74 7.53 -12.36 -16.31
CA LEU A 74 8.68 -13.09 -15.79
C LEU A 74 8.97 -14.32 -16.65
N LYS A 75 7.93 -15.10 -16.97
CA LYS A 75 8.05 -16.29 -17.80
C LYS A 75 8.52 -15.96 -19.23
N LYS A 76 7.94 -14.94 -19.86
CA LYS A 76 8.33 -14.54 -21.23
C LYS A 76 9.80 -14.15 -21.32
N LEU A 77 10.29 -13.38 -20.36
CA LEU A 77 11.69 -12.96 -20.32
C LEU A 77 12.62 -14.14 -20.04
N ASP A 78 12.30 -15.00 -19.08
CA ASP A 78 13.12 -16.17 -18.77
C ASP A 78 13.25 -17.10 -19.98
N ASP A 79 12.13 -17.41 -20.64
CA ASP A 79 12.10 -18.23 -21.85
C ASP A 79 12.94 -17.59 -22.97
N PHE A 80 12.80 -16.28 -23.20
CA PHE A 80 13.56 -15.56 -24.22
C PHE A 80 15.07 -15.61 -23.95
N TYR A 81 15.49 -15.21 -22.75
CA TYR A 81 16.91 -15.11 -22.42
C TYR A 81 17.61 -16.44 -22.25
N LYS A 82 16.87 -17.49 -21.88
CA LYS A 82 17.36 -18.86 -21.94
C LYS A 82 17.77 -19.25 -23.36
N GLN A 83 16.95 -18.92 -24.36
CA GLN A 83 17.25 -19.21 -25.76
C GLN A 83 18.38 -18.34 -26.31
N GLU A 84 18.39 -17.03 -25.99
CA GLU A 84 19.49 -16.15 -26.38
C GLU A 84 20.83 -16.59 -25.78
N ASN A 85 20.83 -17.09 -24.53
CA ASN A 85 22.05 -17.60 -23.89
C ASN A 85 22.64 -18.82 -24.62
N ILE A 86 21.80 -19.71 -25.17
CA ILE A 86 22.25 -20.85 -25.98
C ILE A 86 22.99 -20.33 -27.23
N LYS A 87 22.45 -19.31 -27.91
CA LYS A 87 23.08 -18.69 -29.07
C LYS A 87 24.38 -17.99 -28.69
N ASN A 88 24.38 -17.18 -27.62
CA ASN A 88 25.56 -16.43 -27.19
C ASN A 88 26.73 -17.36 -26.84
N LYS A 89 26.46 -18.51 -26.21
CA LYS A 89 27.47 -19.54 -25.88
C LYS A 89 28.07 -20.26 -27.10
N SER A 90 27.49 -20.12 -28.29
CA SER A 90 28.06 -20.67 -29.54
C SER A 90 29.21 -19.81 -30.10
N PHE A 91 29.37 -18.57 -29.62
CA PHE A 91 30.45 -17.68 -30.02
C PHE A 91 31.71 -17.92 -29.18
N GLN A 92 32.89 -17.71 -29.77
CA GLN A 92 34.18 -17.87 -29.09
C GLN A 92 34.31 -16.95 -27.86
N ASN A 93 33.74 -15.75 -27.91
CA ASN A 93 33.66 -14.83 -26.77
C ASN A 93 32.19 -14.35 -26.60
N PRO A 94 31.39 -15.06 -25.79
CA PRO A 94 29.98 -14.73 -25.58
C PRO A 94 29.74 -13.33 -25.02
N GLU A 95 30.60 -12.85 -24.12
CA GLU A 95 30.47 -11.51 -23.53
C GLU A 95 30.71 -10.42 -24.58
N ASN A 96 31.73 -10.58 -25.42
CA ASN A 96 31.99 -9.64 -26.52
C ASN A 96 30.86 -9.69 -27.55
N HIS A 97 30.32 -10.87 -27.86
CA HIS A 97 29.17 -10.98 -28.75
C HIS A 97 27.93 -10.23 -28.19
N ILE A 98 27.65 -10.35 -26.89
CA ILE A 98 26.58 -9.59 -26.24
C ILE A 98 26.89 -8.08 -26.30
N PHE A 99 28.11 -7.66 -25.99
CA PHE A 99 28.52 -6.26 -26.14
C PHE A 99 28.31 -5.76 -27.58
N ASP A 100 28.67 -6.57 -28.58
CA ASP A 100 28.54 -6.20 -29.97
C ASP A 100 27.08 -5.96 -30.39
N LYS A 101 26.15 -6.79 -29.89
CA LYS A 101 24.70 -6.61 -30.11
C LYS A 101 24.18 -5.27 -29.61
N TYR A 102 24.71 -4.79 -28.50
CA TYR A 102 24.15 -3.64 -27.80
C TYR A 102 25.01 -2.37 -27.89
N TYR A 103 26.32 -2.41 -28.12
CA TYR A 103 27.17 -1.22 -27.99
C TYR A 103 28.20 -1.04 -29.11
N ASN A 104 28.26 -1.93 -30.09
CA ASN A 104 29.17 -1.80 -31.23
C ASN A 104 28.42 -1.52 -32.54
N PRO A 105 28.25 -0.26 -32.97
CA PRO A 105 27.53 0.08 -34.20
C PRO A 105 28.15 -0.48 -35.48
N THR A 106 29.42 -0.90 -35.44
CA THR A 106 30.11 -1.49 -36.61
C THR A 106 29.93 -3.00 -36.70
N SER A 107 29.35 -3.63 -35.68
CA SER A 107 29.11 -5.06 -35.67
C SER A 107 27.91 -5.42 -36.55
N SER A 108 28.02 -6.52 -37.30
CA SER A 108 26.87 -7.11 -38.02
C SER A 108 25.75 -7.61 -37.10
N TYR A 109 26.02 -7.72 -35.80
CA TYR A 109 25.04 -8.15 -34.79
C TYR A 109 24.37 -6.98 -34.06
N TYR A 110 24.77 -5.73 -34.36
CA TYR A 110 24.25 -4.55 -33.68
C TYR A 110 22.74 -4.42 -33.84
N LYS A 111 22.04 -4.27 -32.72
CA LYS A 111 20.60 -4.00 -32.69
C LYS A 111 20.36 -2.50 -32.86
N GLU A 112 19.85 -2.12 -34.03
CA GLU A 112 19.42 -0.75 -34.34
C GLU A 112 18.07 -0.40 -33.71
N GLY A 113 17.76 0.89 -33.59
CA GLY A 113 16.44 1.39 -33.18
C GLY A 113 16.09 1.25 -31.69
N LEU A 114 17.02 0.80 -30.85
CA LEU A 114 16.86 0.74 -29.39
C LEU A 114 17.27 2.07 -28.73
N SER A 115 16.45 2.56 -27.80
CA SER A 115 16.86 3.63 -26.89
C SER A 115 17.96 3.17 -25.92
N LYS A 116 18.60 4.11 -25.23
CA LYS A 116 19.63 3.82 -24.22
C LYS A 116 19.12 2.86 -23.13
N VAL A 117 17.89 3.08 -22.65
CA VAL A 117 17.31 2.24 -21.58
C VAL A 117 16.90 0.85 -22.09
N GLU A 118 16.40 0.73 -23.32
CA GLU A 118 16.09 -0.55 -23.95
C GLU A 118 17.37 -1.37 -24.18
N ARG A 119 18.43 -0.69 -24.62
CA ARG A 119 19.75 -1.26 -24.86
C ARG A 119 20.41 -1.75 -23.58
N GLU A 120 20.36 -0.95 -22.51
CA GLU A 120 20.85 -1.35 -21.19
C GLU A 120 20.07 -2.55 -20.64
N ALA A 121 18.74 -2.52 -20.74
CA ALA A 121 17.88 -3.60 -20.27
C ALA A 121 18.23 -4.94 -20.95
N GLY A 122 18.27 -4.96 -22.28
CA GLY A 122 18.60 -6.16 -23.05
C GLY A 122 20.02 -6.66 -22.77
N TYR A 123 21.01 -5.77 -22.79
CA TYR A 123 22.40 -6.09 -22.48
C TYR A 123 22.56 -6.73 -21.09
N ARG A 124 21.97 -6.09 -20.07
CA ARG A 124 22.06 -6.55 -18.69
C ARG A 124 21.41 -7.92 -18.50
N HIS A 125 20.24 -8.15 -19.10
CA HIS A 125 19.55 -9.43 -19.00
C HIS A 125 20.33 -10.57 -19.66
N GLU A 126 20.90 -10.36 -20.86
CA GLU A 126 21.73 -11.37 -21.51
C GLU A 126 22.99 -11.70 -20.70
N LEU A 127 23.67 -10.69 -20.14
CA LEU A 127 24.83 -10.91 -19.27
C LEU A 127 24.47 -11.64 -17.97
N GLN A 128 23.35 -11.29 -17.34
CA GLN A 128 22.88 -12.00 -16.14
C GLN A 128 22.61 -13.47 -16.45
N TYR A 129 21.94 -13.76 -17.57
CA TYR A 129 21.67 -15.14 -17.96
C TYR A 129 22.94 -15.90 -18.36
N LEU A 130 23.90 -15.24 -19.00
CA LEU A 130 25.21 -15.83 -19.31
C LEU A 130 25.95 -16.23 -18.02
N LYS A 131 25.99 -15.34 -17.03
CA LYS A 131 26.75 -15.51 -15.78
C LYS A 131 26.08 -16.43 -14.76
N TYR A 132 24.75 -16.34 -14.63
CA TYR A 132 24.00 -16.98 -13.55
C TYR A 132 22.98 -18.01 -14.03
N ASN A 133 22.76 -18.14 -15.33
CA ASN A 133 21.75 -19.02 -15.93
C ASN A 133 20.33 -18.76 -15.40
N ARG A 134 20.06 -17.51 -15.01
CA ARG A 134 18.76 -16.97 -14.58
C ARG A 134 18.79 -15.46 -14.67
N LEU A 135 17.62 -14.83 -14.76
CA LEU A 135 17.48 -13.39 -14.56
C LEU A 135 17.56 -13.05 -13.08
N GLY A 136 18.26 -11.95 -12.77
CA GLY A 136 18.23 -11.33 -11.45
C GLY A 136 17.15 -10.25 -11.42
N ASN A 137 17.59 -8.99 -11.53
CA ASN A 137 16.68 -7.84 -11.57
C ASN A 137 16.15 -7.59 -12.97
N ILE A 138 14.85 -7.84 -13.14
CA ILE A 138 14.13 -7.63 -14.39
C ILE A 138 13.85 -6.14 -14.61
N SER A 139 14.21 -5.67 -15.81
CA SER A 139 13.87 -4.35 -16.34
C SER A 139 12.55 -4.38 -17.08
N PHE A 140 11.65 -3.44 -16.76
CA PHE A 140 10.43 -3.21 -17.55
C PHE A 140 10.67 -2.44 -18.85
N PHE A 141 11.88 -1.93 -19.07
CA PHE A 141 12.29 -1.31 -20.34
C PHE A 141 12.69 -2.33 -21.41
N ASP A 142 12.59 -3.62 -21.11
CA ASP A 142 12.93 -4.67 -22.06
C ASP A 142 11.94 -4.73 -23.22
N THR A 143 12.44 -4.58 -24.45
CA THR A 143 11.63 -4.59 -25.67
C THR A 143 10.79 -5.85 -25.84
N ASN A 144 11.21 -7.00 -25.29
CA ASN A 144 10.48 -8.27 -25.44
C ASN A 144 9.13 -8.29 -24.73
N ILE A 145 8.89 -7.37 -23.79
CA ILE A 145 7.65 -7.29 -23.01
C ILE A 145 6.87 -6.00 -23.28
N LYS A 146 7.33 -5.14 -24.19
CA LYS A 146 6.73 -3.83 -24.49
C LYS A 146 5.24 -3.91 -24.79
N ASP A 147 4.82 -4.91 -25.57
CA ASP A 147 3.42 -5.10 -25.96
C ASP A 147 2.60 -5.93 -24.96
N MET A 148 3.21 -6.39 -23.85
CA MET A 148 2.47 -7.11 -22.81
C MET A 148 1.62 -6.16 -22.00
N LYS A 149 0.55 -6.71 -21.42
CA LYS A 149 -0.34 -5.95 -20.53
C LYS A 149 0.46 -5.31 -19.41
N ALA A 150 0.20 -4.02 -19.17
CA ALA A 150 0.80 -3.30 -18.06
C ALA A 150 0.54 -4.05 -16.73
N THR A 151 1.51 -3.99 -15.83
CA THR A 151 1.44 -4.66 -14.52
C THR A 151 1.85 -3.70 -13.42
N GLY A 152 1.23 -3.84 -12.25
CA GLY A 152 1.52 -3.03 -11.06
C GLY A 152 0.71 -1.74 -10.98
N GLY A 153 1.07 -0.90 -10.02
CA GLY A 153 0.38 0.35 -9.73
C GLY A 153 -1.01 0.15 -9.11
N ILE A 154 -1.81 1.20 -9.22
CA ILE A 154 -3.12 1.33 -8.57
C ILE A 154 -4.11 0.19 -8.90
N LEU A 155 -4.13 -0.31 -10.15
CA LEU A 155 -5.02 -1.39 -10.55
C LEU A 155 -4.65 -2.72 -9.88
N ASP A 156 -3.36 -3.06 -9.85
CA ASP A 156 -2.91 -4.30 -9.19
C ASP A 156 -3.18 -4.25 -7.69
N GLU A 157 -3.00 -3.08 -7.08
CA GLU A 157 -3.36 -2.82 -5.70
C GLU A 157 -4.85 -3.01 -5.40
N ALA A 158 -5.73 -2.59 -6.33
CA ALA A 158 -7.17 -2.80 -6.23
C ALA A 158 -7.53 -4.28 -6.37
N LEU A 159 -6.98 -4.97 -7.39
CA LEU A 159 -7.21 -6.39 -7.63
C LEU A 159 -6.70 -7.28 -6.47
N LYS A 160 -5.56 -6.92 -5.88
CA LYS A 160 -5.04 -7.57 -4.67
C LYS A 160 -6.04 -7.47 -3.51
N ARG A 161 -6.63 -6.29 -3.28
CA ARG A 161 -7.63 -6.09 -2.22
C ARG A 161 -8.93 -6.85 -2.50
N VAL A 162 -9.37 -6.91 -3.76
CA VAL A 162 -10.49 -7.78 -4.18
C VAL A 162 -10.21 -9.24 -3.81
N TYR A 163 -9.03 -9.75 -4.16
CA TYR A 163 -8.64 -11.12 -3.86
C TYR A 163 -8.69 -11.43 -2.35
N TYR A 164 -8.09 -10.59 -1.52
CA TYR A 164 -8.13 -10.81 -0.06
C TYR A 164 -9.53 -10.61 0.52
N ARG A 165 -10.34 -9.70 -0.03
CA ARG A 165 -11.75 -9.55 0.35
C ARG A 165 -12.54 -10.83 0.10
N ASP A 166 -12.36 -11.46 -1.05
CA ASP A 166 -13.03 -12.72 -1.39
C ASP A 166 -12.56 -13.89 -0.50
N ASN A 167 -11.27 -13.97 -0.21
CA ASN A 167 -10.74 -14.98 0.71
C ASN A 167 -11.29 -14.82 2.13
N VAL A 168 -11.35 -13.59 2.65
CA VAL A 168 -11.92 -13.31 3.98
C VAL A 168 -13.42 -13.59 4.02
N ASN A 169 -14.16 -13.30 2.94
CA ASN A 169 -15.57 -13.69 2.81
C ASN A 169 -15.74 -15.22 2.92
N GLU A 170 -14.91 -15.99 2.21
CA GLU A 170 -14.94 -17.45 2.25
C GLU A 170 -14.59 -17.99 3.64
N GLN A 171 -13.50 -17.50 4.25
CA GLN A 171 -13.07 -17.88 5.60
C GLN A 171 -14.15 -17.59 6.65
N PHE A 172 -14.81 -16.43 6.54
CA PHE A 172 -15.93 -16.09 7.42
C PHE A 172 -17.13 -17.02 7.19
N SER A 173 -17.45 -17.36 5.94
CA SER A 173 -18.50 -18.36 5.66
C SER A 173 -18.15 -19.74 6.24
N GLN A 174 -16.89 -20.18 6.15
CA GLN A 174 -16.43 -21.44 6.75
C GLN A 174 -16.54 -21.39 8.28
N LEU A 175 -16.20 -20.26 8.89
CA LEU A 175 -16.36 -20.02 10.32
C LEU A 175 -17.84 -20.15 10.73
N LEU A 176 -18.76 -19.46 10.05
CA LEU A 176 -20.19 -19.56 10.33
C LEU A 176 -20.71 -21.00 10.17
N ASN A 177 -20.30 -21.70 9.11
CA ASN A 177 -20.67 -23.08 8.85
C ASN A 177 -20.17 -24.04 9.96
N LYS A 178 -18.94 -23.84 10.45
CA LYS A 178 -18.37 -24.62 11.56
C LYS A 178 -19.25 -24.56 12.79
N TYR A 179 -19.81 -23.38 13.10
CA TYR A 179 -20.69 -23.18 14.25
C TYR A 179 -22.18 -23.32 13.94
N GLY A 180 -22.57 -23.70 12.71
CA GLY A 180 -23.97 -23.83 12.32
C GLY A 180 -24.76 -22.52 12.41
N ILE A 181 -24.10 -21.38 12.16
CA ILE A 181 -24.71 -20.05 12.20
C ILE A 181 -25.25 -19.71 10.82
N GLU A 182 -26.55 -19.43 10.75
CA GLU A 182 -27.22 -18.96 9.54
C GLU A 182 -27.59 -17.49 9.70
N ILE A 183 -27.13 -16.66 8.76
CA ILE A 183 -27.53 -15.25 8.68
C ILE A 183 -28.70 -15.16 7.70
N PRO A 184 -29.86 -14.61 8.12
CA PRO A 184 -31.00 -14.46 7.22
C PRO A 184 -30.64 -13.62 5.99
N LYS A 185 -31.20 -14.00 4.83
CA LYS A 185 -30.98 -13.27 3.59
C LYS A 185 -31.37 -11.80 3.72
N ASP A 186 -30.62 -10.93 3.08
CA ASP A 186 -30.82 -9.48 3.00
C ASP A 186 -30.69 -8.73 4.35
N THR A 187 -30.22 -9.41 5.39
CA THR A 187 -29.81 -8.80 6.66
C THR A 187 -28.57 -7.94 6.45
N ASN A 188 -28.64 -6.68 6.89
CA ASN A 188 -27.47 -5.79 6.92
C ASN A 188 -26.85 -5.87 8.32
N ILE A 189 -25.57 -6.20 8.40
CA ILE A 189 -24.84 -6.30 9.65
C ILE A 189 -23.68 -5.33 9.60
N SER A 190 -23.42 -4.59 10.68
CA SER A 190 -22.17 -3.84 10.85
C SER A 190 -21.38 -4.46 11.98
N PHE A 191 -20.13 -4.80 11.69
CA PHE A 191 -19.15 -5.25 12.66
C PHE A 191 -18.25 -4.07 13.01
N THR A 192 -18.23 -3.66 14.28
CA THR A 192 -17.40 -2.56 14.77
C THR A 192 -16.39 -3.11 15.77
N ILE A 193 -15.10 -2.87 15.53
CA ILE A 193 -14.00 -3.51 16.24
C ILE A 193 -13.19 -2.47 17.02
N ASP A 194 -12.99 -2.73 18.30
CA ASP A 194 -12.11 -1.96 19.18
C ASP A 194 -10.63 -2.15 18.77
N PRO A 195 -9.83 -1.07 18.63
CA PRO A 195 -8.45 -1.17 18.14
C PRO A 195 -7.45 -1.77 19.14
N TYR A 196 -7.84 -1.98 20.39
CA TYR A 196 -6.90 -2.31 21.46
C TYR A 196 -6.99 -3.77 21.88
N ASP A 197 -8.19 -4.27 22.14
CA ASP A 197 -8.46 -5.69 22.45
C ASP A 197 -9.10 -6.44 21.28
N TYR A 198 -9.34 -5.75 20.15
CA TYR A 198 -9.95 -6.34 18.97
C TYR A 198 -11.33 -6.95 19.24
N LYS A 199 -12.02 -6.50 20.30
CA LYS A 199 -13.39 -6.95 20.57
C LYS A 199 -14.31 -6.43 19.48
N VAL A 200 -15.05 -7.34 18.87
CA VAL A 200 -16.10 -6.98 17.93
C VAL A 200 -17.42 -6.73 18.65
N SER A 201 -18.15 -5.74 18.15
CA SER A 201 -19.55 -5.46 18.47
C SER A 201 -20.38 -5.54 17.19
N VAL A 202 -21.58 -6.11 17.29
CA VAL A 202 -22.47 -6.36 16.14
C VAL A 202 -23.70 -5.48 16.22
N SER A 203 -24.00 -4.79 15.12
CA SER A 203 -25.19 -3.93 15.00
C SER A 203 -25.88 -4.13 13.65
N GLY A 204 -27.07 -3.54 13.48
CA GLY A 204 -27.89 -3.66 12.27
C GLY A 204 -28.86 -4.85 12.25
N ILE A 205 -28.85 -5.70 13.29
CA ILE A 205 -29.74 -6.85 13.42
C ILE A 205 -30.62 -6.77 14.67
N GLU A 206 -31.90 -7.14 14.53
CA GLU A 206 -32.86 -7.13 15.65
C GLU A 206 -32.72 -8.37 16.55
N ASP A 207 -32.28 -9.49 15.98
CA ASP A 207 -32.04 -10.74 16.71
C ASP A 207 -30.77 -10.61 17.57
N LYS A 208 -30.98 -10.26 18.83
CA LYS A 208 -29.90 -10.12 19.83
C LYS A 208 -29.15 -11.43 20.07
N SER A 209 -29.81 -12.58 19.93
CA SER A 209 -29.16 -13.88 20.11
C SER A 209 -28.21 -14.18 18.96
N LEU A 210 -28.61 -13.86 17.73
CA LEU A 210 -27.72 -13.93 16.57
C LEU A 210 -26.57 -12.93 16.69
N ALA A 211 -26.83 -11.71 17.17
CA ALA A 211 -25.78 -10.70 17.39
C ALA A 211 -24.70 -11.20 18.34
N SER A 212 -25.11 -11.64 19.54
CA SER A 212 -24.16 -12.19 20.51
C SER A 212 -23.43 -13.42 20.00
N LEU A 213 -24.09 -14.29 19.23
CA LEU A 213 -23.44 -15.47 18.67
C LEU A 213 -22.37 -15.11 17.61
N LEU A 214 -22.62 -14.08 16.80
CA LEU A 214 -21.64 -13.56 15.84
C LEU A 214 -20.47 -12.88 16.56
N GLU A 215 -20.74 -12.12 17.62
CA GLU A 215 -19.71 -11.53 18.48
C GLU A 215 -18.83 -12.61 19.10
N ASP A 216 -19.44 -13.63 19.72
CA ASP A 216 -18.73 -14.73 20.37
C ASP A 216 -17.84 -15.47 19.37
N VAL A 217 -18.37 -15.82 18.20
CA VAL A 217 -17.62 -16.55 17.17
C VAL A 217 -16.44 -15.74 16.61
N LEU A 218 -16.63 -14.45 16.32
CA LEU A 218 -15.53 -13.61 15.84
C LEU A 218 -14.51 -13.28 16.93
N ASN A 219 -14.92 -13.24 18.20
CA ASN A 219 -14.00 -13.04 19.33
C ASN A 219 -13.24 -14.33 19.71
N THR A 220 -13.49 -15.47 19.06
CA THR A 220 -12.66 -16.67 19.24
C THR A 220 -11.28 -16.50 18.60
N ALA A 221 -10.23 -16.93 19.32
CA ALA A 221 -8.83 -16.81 18.88
C ALA A 221 -8.48 -15.39 18.40
N ASN A 222 -7.95 -15.23 17.18
CA ASN A 222 -7.62 -13.92 16.60
C ASN A 222 -8.55 -13.49 15.45
N ASN A 223 -9.75 -14.08 15.31
CA ASN A 223 -10.60 -13.82 14.13
C ASN A 223 -10.99 -12.34 13.97
N SER A 224 -11.39 -11.69 15.06
CA SER A 224 -11.73 -10.26 15.07
C SER A 224 -10.51 -9.37 14.82
N LYS A 225 -9.33 -9.73 15.34
CA LYS A 225 -8.07 -9.04 15.06
C LYS A 225 -7.70 -9.13 13.58
N GLU A 226 -7.84 -10.31 12.97
CA GLU A 226 -7.61 -10.50 11.53
C GLU A 226 -8.62 -9.71 10.70
N LEU A 227 -9.89 -9.63 11.12
CA LEU A 227 -10.87 -8.77 10.46
C LEU A 227 -10.49 -7.28 10.57
N PHE A 228 -9.98 -6.82 11.73
CA PHE A 228 -9.49 -5.46 11.92
C PHE A 228 -8.32 -5.14 10.98
N ILE A 229 -7.32 -6.01 10.93
CA ILE A 229 -6.16 -5.88 10.03
C ILE A 229 -6.62 -5.84 8.57
N HIS A 230 -7.60 -6.67 8.22
CA HIS A 230 -8.16 -6.68 6.87
C HIS A 230 -8.82 -5.35 6.50
N ILE A 231 -9.55 -4.72 7.41
CA ILE A 231 -10.12 -3.38 7.19
C ILE A 231 -9.01 -2.35 6.97
N MET A 232 -7.95 -2.37 7.80
CA MET A 232 -6.79 -1.48 7.63
C MET A 232 -6.12 -1.64 6.26
N GLN A 233 -5.88 -2.89 5.85
CA GLN A 233 -5.24 -3.20 4.56
C GLN A 233 -6.14 -2.89 3.36
N SER A 234 -7.45 -2.87 3.57
CA SER A 234 -8.44 -2.46 2.58
C SER A 234 -8.52 -0.94 2.40
N ASN A 235 -7.80 -0.13 3.20
CA ASN A 235 -7.68 1.31 2.97
C ASN A 235 -7.02 1.57 1.61
N PHE A 236 -7.82 2.02 0.65
CA PHE A 236 -7.39 2.25 -0.71
C PHE A 236 -7.13 3.74 -0.93
N GLU A 237 -5.95 4.07 -1.47
CA GLU A 237 -5.50 5.45 -1.69
C GLU A 237 -5.64 6.38 -0.47
N TYR A 238 -5.59 5.83 0.75
CA TYR A 238 -5.81 6.58 1.99
C TYR A 238 -7.20 7.25 2.07
N GLY A 239 -8.20 6.70 1.37
CA GLY A 239 -9.56 7.23 1.28
C GLY A 239 -10.49 6.82 2.42
N ASN A 240 -10.08 5.95 3.33
CA ASN A 240 -10.92 5.51 4.45
C ASN A 240 -10.95 6.54 5.58
N ASN A 241 -12.09 7.21 5.76
CA ASN A 241 -12.29 8.24 6.78
C ASN A 241 -12.31 7.74 8.23
N GLN A 242 -12.38 6.43 8.46
CA GLN A 242 -12.23 5.83 9.78
C GLN A 242 -10.79 5.88 10.27
N ILE A 243 -9.82 6.03 9.34
CA ILE A 243 -8.40 6.06 9.61
C ILE A 243 -7.89 7.47 9.32
N ASN A 244 -7.28 8.10 10.31
CA ASN A 244 -6.56 9.34 10.15
C ASN A 244 -5.24 9.28 10.90
N ARG A 245 -4.34 10.20 10.59
CA ARG A 245 -3.01 10.23 11.19
C ARG A 245 -3.04 10.18 12.73
N THR A 246 -3.97 10.89 13.36
CA THR A 246 -4.01 11.03 14.81
C THR A 246 -4.49 9.75 15.51
N ASN A 247 -5.56 9.11 15.03
CA ASN A 247 -6.04 7.89 15.65
C ASN A 247 -5.13 6.69 15.35
N GLU A 248 -4.52 6.66 14.16
CA GLU A 248 -3.54 5.66 13.77
C GLU A 248 -2.25 5.77 14.60
N GLU A 249 -1.73 6.98 14.82
CA GLU A 249 -0.59 7.22 15.71
C GLU A 249 -0.90 6.75 17.15
N LYS A 250 -2.11 7.00 17.68
CA LYS A 250 -2.55 6.53 19.00
C LYS A 250 -2.58 5.00 19.06
N TYR A 251 -3.16 4.34 18.04
CA TYR A 251 -3.21 2.89 17.93
C TYR A 251 -1.81 2.27 17.96
N TYR A 252 -0.90 2.72 17.09
CA TYR A 252 0.46 2.16 17.03
C TYR A 252 1.24 2.40 18.32
N LEU A 253 1.10 3.59 18.91
CA LEU A 253 1.77 3.90 20.17
C LEU A 253 1.32 2.97 21.30
N LEU A 254 0.01 2.72 21.44
CA LEU A 254 -0.50 1.86 22.50
C LEU A 254 0.04 0.43 22.38
N HIS A 255 0.00 -0.15 21.17
CA HIS A 255 0.53 -1.49 20.94
C HIS A 255 2.04 -1.55 21.16
N GLU A 256 2.80 -0.52 20.76
CA GLU A 256 4.24 -0.46 21.03
C GLU A 256 4.54 -0.45 22.53
N ILE A 257 3.88 0.44 23.30
CA ILE A 257 4.09 0.51 24.75
C ILE A 257 3.71 -0.82 25.41
N LYS A 258 2.54 -1.38 25.08
CA LYS A 258 2.09 -2.66 25.63
C LYS A 258 3.06 -3.79 25.32
N ASN A 259 3.55 -3.87 24.08
CA ASN A 259 4.50 -4.92 23.67
C ASN A 259 5.87 -4.79 24.35
N LYS A 260 6.33 -3.57 24.66
CA LYS A 260 7.65 -3.34 25.28
C LYS A 260 7.63 -3.31 26.80
N THR A 261 6.48 -3.04 27.42
CA THR A 261 6.37 -2.81 28.86
C THR A 261 5.41 -3.76 29.57
N GLY A 262 4.48 -4.37 28.84
CA GLY A 262 3.37 -5.15 29.41
C GLY A 262 2.18 -4.30 29.89
N TYR A 263 2.31 -2.98 29.97
CA TYR A 263 1.25 -2.09 30.45
C TYR A 263 0.35 -1.62 29.31
N ASP A 264 -0.96 -1.63 29.55
CA ASP A 264 -1.94 -0.98 28.69
C ASP A 264 -2.09 0.48 29.13
N LEU A 265 -1.90 1.44 28.21
CA LEU A 265 -1.99 2.86 28.54
C LEU A 265 -3.37 3.27 29.08
N ARG A 266 -4.42 2.48 28.80
CA ARG A 266 -5.79 2.72 29.29
C ARG A 266 -5.93 2.49 30.79
N ASP A 267 -5.06 1.66 31.35
CA ASP A 267 -5.09 1.28 32.77
C ASP A 267 -4.18 2.19 33.62
N LEU A 268 -3.45 3.11 32.99
CA LEU A 268 -2.50 4.01 33.67
C LEU A 268 -3.14 5.35 34.06
N GLU A 269 -2.65 5.93 35.14
CA GLU A 269 -3.05 7.29 35.53
C GLU A 269 -2.38 8.31 34.63
N ASN A 270 -3.17 9.20 34.02
CA ASN A 270 -2.65 10.31 33.23
C ASN A 270 -2.69 11.62 34.02
N ILE A 271 -1.60 11.94 34.72
CA ILE A 271 -1.48 13.09 35.62
C ILE A 271 -0.26 13.91 35.22
N ASP A 272 -0.38 15.24 35.22
CA ASP A 272 0.69 16.20 34.92
C ASP A 272 1.43 15.93 33.60
N GLY A 273 0.71 15.49 32.56
CA GLY A 273 1.28 15.21 31.24
C GLY A 273 2.15 13.95 31.20
N LYS A 274 1.96 13.03 32.13
CA LYS A 274 2.66 11.73 32.20
C LYS A 274 1.66 10.58 32.33
N PHE A 275 2.11 9.37 32.01
CA PHE A 275 1.39 8.13 32.30
C PHE A 275 2.13 7.39 33.41
N LEU A 276 1.45 7.17 34.53
CA LEU A 276 2.01 6.57 35.74
C LEU A 276 1.36 5.21 36.00
N THR A 277 2.18 4.24 36.42
CA THR A 277 1.68 2.98 36.98
C THR A 277 1.04 3.19 38.34
N GLU A 278 0.34 2.18 38.87
CA GLU A 278 -0.26 2.22 40.22
C GLU A 278 0.79 2.56 41.31
N ASP A 279 2.04 2.15 41.12
CA ASP A 279 3.16 2.44 42.03
C ASP A 279 3.80 3.83 41.79
N GLY A 280 3.25 4.64 40.88
CA GLY A 280 3.73 5.99 40.57
C GLY A 280 4.96 6.05 39.64
N ILE A 281 5.29 4.97 38.94
CA ILE A 281 6.44 4.92 38.02
C ILE A 281 6.01 5.47 36.66
N ASP A 282 6.80 6.38 36.09
CA ASP A 282 6.59 6.90 34.75
C ASP A 282 6.83 5.81 33.69
N ILE A 283 5.83 5.57 32.83
CA ILE A 283 5.91 4.52 31.82
C ILE A 283 7.08 4.71 30.85
N ILE A 284 7.58 5.95 30.68
CA ILE A 284 8.76 6.24 29.84
C ILE A 284 10.00 5.50 30.36
N GLU A 285 10.15 5.37 31.68
CA GLU A 285 11.29 4.66 32.29
C GLU A 285 11.25 3.16 31.99
N ILE A 286 10.06 2.57 32.03
CA ILE A 286 9.84 1.15 31.73
C ILE A 286 10.02 0.91 30.23
N TYR A 287 9.46 1.80 29.39
CA TYR A 287 9.62 1.74 27.95
C TYR A 287 11.09 1.85 27.52
N LYS A 288 11.88 2.73 28.15
CA LYS A 288 13.32 2.83 27.90
C LYS A 288 14.03 1.49 28.11
N LYS A 289 13.73 0.79 29.20
CA LYS A 289 14.29 -0.55 29.48
C LYS A 289 13.85 -1.55 28.41
N GLY A 290 12.56 -1.57 28.07
CA GLY A 290 12.02 -2.43 27.02
C GLY A 290 12.68 -2.23 25.65
N VAL A 291 12.99 -0.99 25.28
CA VAL A 291 13.72 -0.68 24.03
C VAL A 291 15.18 -1.10 24.10
N ILE A 292 15.86 -0.92 25.23
CA ILE A 292 17.27 -1.33 25.39
C ILE A 292 17.41 -2.85 25.35
N GLU A 293 16.50 -3.59 25.97
CA GLU A 293 16.58 -5.05 26.12
C GLU A 293 16.10 -5.81 24.87
N THR A 294 15.29 -5.17 24.02
CA THR A 294 14.72 -5.85 22.86
C THR A 294 15.78 -6.20 21.80
N LYS A 295 15.66 -7.41 21.23
CA LYS A 295 16.51 -7.90 20.14
C LYS A 295 15.94 -7.61 18.75
N THR A 296 14.71 -7.10 18.67
CA THR A 296 14.02 -6.85 17.40
C THR A 296 14.40 -5.51 16.77
N ILE A 297 15.06 -4.64 17.53
CA ILE A 297 15.52 -3.33 17.08
C ILE A 297 17.05 -3.35 17.07
N PRO A 298 17.71 -3.11 15.92
CA PRO A 298 19.16 -2.98 15.87
C PRO A 298 19.66 -1.85 16.77
N GLU A 299 20.84 -2.02 17.36
CA GLU A 299 21.36 -1.13 18.40
C GLU A 299 21.43 0.33 17.94
N GLU A 300 21.83 0.56 16.69
CA GLU A 300 21.95 1.87 16.07
C GLU A 300 20.61 2.62 15.92
N TYR A 301 19.47 1.91 15.97
CA TYR A 301 18.14 2.50 15.81
C TYR A 301 17.39 2.67 17.14
N LYS A 302 17.87 2.09 18.24
CA LYS A 302 17.17 2.12 19.54
C LYS A 302 16.91 3.54 20.05
N GLY A 303 17.90 4.43 19.93
CA GLY A 303 17.75 5.83 20.31
C GLY A 303 16.64 6.54 19.52
N LEU A 304 16.60 6.34 18.21
CA LEU A 304 15.60 6.94 17.32
C LEU A 304 14.18 6.44 17.62
N VAL A 305 14.01 5.13 17.84
CA VAL A 305 12.71 4.55 18.20
C VAL A 305 12.24 5.05 19.56
N PHE A 306 13.15 5.12 20.54
CA PHE A 306 12.84 5.65 21.86
C PHE A 306 12.38 7.11 21.78
N GLU A 307 13.17 7.99 21.17
CA GLU A 307 12.86 9.42 21.05
C GLU A 307 11.54 9.67 20.29
N SER A 308 11.32 8.95 19.18
CA SER A 308 10.10 9.09 18.38
C SER A 308 8.84 8.74 19.18
N ASN A 309 8.85 7.61 19.90
CA ASN A 309 7.69 7.15 20.65
C ASN A 309 7.49 7.94 21.96
N VAL A 310 8.57 8.37 22.63
CA VAL A 310 8.47 9.25 23.80
C VAL A 310 7.84 10.60 23.44
N LYS A 311 8.19 11.16 22.28
CA LYS A 311 7.54 12.39 21.79
C LYS A 311 6.03 12.19 21.64
N LYS A 312 5.61 11.12 20.95
CA LYS A 312 4.18 10.80 20.76
C LYS A 312 3.47 10.53 22.09
N LEU A 313 4.13 9.87 23.02
CA LEU A 313 3.60 9.57 24.35
C LEU A 313 3.39 10.83 25.19
N ASN A 314 4.36 11.75 25.19
CA ASN A 314 4.22 13.05 25.84
C ASN A 314 3.09 13.86 25.19
N ASP A 315 3.01 13.90 23.86
CA ASP A 315 1.94 14.61 23.14
C ASP A 315 0.56 14.03 23.50
N LEU A 316 0.43 12.71 23.60
CA LEU A 316 -0.80 12.03 24.03
C LEU A 316 -1.13 12.32 25.50
N ALA A 317 -0.13 12.26 26.39
CA ALA A 317 -0.30 12.49 27.82
C ALA A 317 -0.70 13.95 28.13
N GLN A 318 -0.20 14.92 27.35
CA GLN A 318 -0.59 16.33 27.46
C GLN A 318 -2.01 16.59 26.95
N LYS A 319 -2.39 15.95 25.84
CA LYS A 319 -3.75 16.07 25.28
C LYS A 319 -4.79 15.39 26.16
N GLY A 320 -4.40 14.35 26.89
CA GLY A 320 -5.30 13.48 27.62
C GLY A 320 -5.72 12.30 26.76
N PHE A 321 -5.61 11.08 27.28
CA PHE A 321 -5.88 9.85 26.52
C PHE A 321 -7.27 9.83 25.87
N LEU A 322 -8.31 10.21 26.62
CA LEU A 322 -9.70 10.21 26.15
C LEU A 322 -10.02 11.34 25.15
N ASN A 323 -9.17 12.36 25.04
CA ASN A 323 -9.38 13.49 24.13
C ASN A 323 -8.86 13.22 22.71
N VAL A 324 -8.11 12.14 22.51
CA VAL A 324 -7.62 11.72 21.20
C VAL A 324 -8.51 10.59 20.69
N PRO A 325 -9.13 10.72 19.50
CA PRO A 325 -10.02 9.69 18.96
C PRO A 325 -9.35 8.34 18.79
N ASP A 326 -10.10 7.27 19.04
CA ASP A 326 -9.67 5.89 18.81
C ASP A 326 -9.84 5.49 17.34
N MET A 327 -9.02 4.57 16.86
CA MET A 327 -9.11 4.01 15.51
C MET A 327 -10.14 2.88 15.47
N ILE A 328 -11.38 3.19 15.83
CA ILE A 328 -12.50 2.24 15.77
C ILE A 328 -12.81 1.96 14.30
N LEU A 329 -12.71 0.69 13.91
CA LEU A 329 -12.93 0.28 12.52
C LEU A 329 -14.21 -0.54 12.40
N SER A 330 -15.02 -0.18 11.42
CA SER A 330 -16.26 -0.86 11.08
C SER A 330 -16.22 -1.42 9.67
N ILE A 331 -16.95 -2.51 9.48
CA ILE A 331 -17.21 -3.12 8.18
C ILE A 331 -18.62 -3.69 8.11
N ASP A 332 -19.28 -3.44 6.99
CA ASP A 332 -20.62 -3.95 6.75
C ASP A 332 -20.57 -5.35 6.16
N TYR A 333 -21.61 -6.14 6.38
CA TYR A 333 -21.77 -7.47 5.80
C TYR A 333 -23.21 -7.69 5.35
N LYS A 334 -23.34 -8.24 4.15
CA LYS A 334 -24.62 -8.63 3.57
C LYS A 334 -24.43 -9.73 2.54
N ASN A 335 -25.29 -10.75 2.59
CA ASN A 335 -25.40 -11.78 1.56
C ASN A 335 -24.04 -12.42 1.16
N GLY A 336 -23.22 -12.79 2.15
CA GLY A 336 -21.95 -13.47 1.89
C GLY A 336 -20.75 -12.55 1.61
N SER A 337 -20.93 -11.23 1.59
CA SER A 337 -19.84 -10.28 1.34
C SER A 337 -19.73 -9.24 2.43
N PHE A 338 -18.49 -8.94 2.81
CA PHE A 338 -18.13 -7.72 3.50
C PHE A 338 -18.10 -6.52 2.53
N TYR A 339 -18.39 -5.33 3.04
CA TYR A 339 -18.41 -4.05 2.33
C TYR A 339 -17.71 -3.00 3.17
N ASP A 340 -16.77 -2.28 2.55
CA ASP A 340 -15.97 -1.27 3.23
C ASP A 340 -16.82 -0.08 3.69
N VAL A 341 -16.60 0.34 4.94
CA VAL A 341 -17.20 1.55 5.52
C VAL A 341 -16.14 2.66 5.49
N GLY A 342 -16.58 3.89 5.24
CA GLY A 342 -15.72 5.08 5.31
C GLY A 342 -14.90 5.37 4.05
N GLN A 343 -15.04 4.60 2.96
CA GLN A 343 -14.42 4.87 1.66
C GLN A 343 -15.42 4.71 0.50
N SER A 344 -15.18 5.42 -0.61
CA SER A 344 -16.01 5.36 -1.82
C SER A 344 -15.80 4.08 -2.63
N GLU A 345 -14.53 3.70 -2.81
CA GLU A 345 -14.09 2.51 -3.52
C GLU A 345 -14.30 1.30 -2.63
N ASN A 346 -15.29 0.48 -2.98
CA ASN A 346 -15.67 -0.67 -2.19
C ASN A 346 -15.25 -1.97 -2.89
N PHE A 347 -14.67 -2.89 -2.12
CA PHE A 347 -14.21 -4.19 -2.58
C PHE A 347 -15.26 -5.29 -2.42
N GLY A 348 -16.41 -5.00 -1.80
CA GLY A 348 -17.50 -5.94 -1.66
C GLY A 348 -18.09 -6.39 -3.00
N VAL A 349 -18.62 -7.60 -3.02
CA VAL A 349 -19.23 -8.21 -4.21
C VAL A 349 -20.35 -7.30 -4.73
N GLY A 350 -20.36 -7.01 -6.03
CA GLY A 350 -21.36 -6.13 -6.66
C GLY A 350 -21.10 -4.63 -6.48
N LYS A 351 -19.96 -4.21 -5.92
CA LYS A 351 -19.56 -2.80 -5.81
C LYS A 351 -18.22 -2.49 -6.51
N ARG A 352 -17.78 -3.35 -7.43
CA ARG A 352 -16.44 -3.33 -8.03
C ARG A 352 -16.34 -2.64 -9.40
N ASP A 353 -17.44 -2.10 -9.94
CA ASP A 353 -17.48 -1.48 -11.28
C ASP A 353 -16.47 -0.33 -11.46
N TRP A 354 -16.04 0.30 -10.37
CA TRP A 354 -15.01 1.34 -10.41
C TRP A 354 -13.63 0.78 -10.81
N ILE A 355 -13.35 -0.50 -10.55
CA ILE A 355 -12.10 -1.17 -10.94
C ILE A 355 -12.05 -1.33 -12.46
N ASP A 356 -13.16 -1.71 -13.09
CA ASP A 356 -13.26 -1.82 -14.54
C ASP A 356 -13.08 -0.46 -15.23
N LYS A 357 -13.65 0.59 -14.62
CA LYS A 357 -13.45 1.98 -15.08
C LYS A 357 -11.99 2.40 -14.93
N LEU A 358 -11.37 2.10 -13.80
CA LEU A 358 -9.96 2.37 -13.55
C LEU A 358 -9.09 1.67 -14.59
N GLU A 359 -9.31 0.36 -14.83
CA GLU A 359 -8.59 -0.41 -15.85
C GLU A 359 -8.72 0.23 -17.24
N ALA A 360 -9.90 0.72 -17.61
CA ALA A 360 -10.12 1.37 -18.90
C ALA A 360 -9.36 2.70 -19.06
N THR A 361 -9.01 3.38 -17.96
CA THR A 361 -8.25 4.65 -18.00
C THR A 361 -6.73 4.46 -18.05
N LEU A 362 -6.24 3.29 -17.68
CA LEU A 362 -4.80 3.04 -17.56
C LEU A 362 -4.18 2.63 -18.90
N PRO A 363 -2.87 2.89 -19.09
CA PRO A 363 -2.13 2.36 -20.23
C PRO A 363 -2.29 0.84 -20.33
N LYS A 364 -2.56 0.35 -21.54
CA LYS A 364 -2.83 -1.08 -21.79
C LYS A 364 -1.55 -1.87 -21.79
N THR A 365 -0.46 -1.29 -22.31
CA THR A 365 0.82 -2.00 -22.47
C THR A 365 1.94 -1.39 -21.65
N ILE A 366 2.94 -2.20 -21.32
CA ILE A 366 4.18 -1.75 -20.66
C ILE A 366 4.85 -0.63 -21.49
N GLY A 367 4.81 -0.77 -22.81
CA GLY A 367 5.34 0.21 -23.75
C GLY A 367 4.68 1.58 -23.64
N GLU A 368 3.37 1.62 -23.41
CA GLU A 368 2.65 2.86 -23.18
C GLU A 368 2.98 3.47 -21.81
N VAL A 369 3.09 2.64 -20.76
CA VAL A 369 3.48 3.09 -19.41
C VAL A 369 4.83 3.80 -19.43
N PHE A 370 5.81 3.25 -20.14
CA PHE A 370 7.19 3.75 -20.14
C PHE A 370 7.53 4.61 -21.37
N LYS A 371 6.52 5.06 -22.13
CA LYS A 371 6.71 5.79 -23.40
C LYS A 371 7.67 6.97 -23.29
N GLU A 372 7.56 7.75 -22.23
CA GLU A 372 8.41 8.92 -21.99
C GLU A 372 9.85 8.55 -21.61
N TYR A 373 10.06 7.40 -20.97
CA TYR A 373 11.39 6.91 -20.57
C TYR A 373 12.16 6.26 -21.72
N TYR A 374 11.48 5.82 -22.79
CA TYR A 374 12.15 5.37 -24.01
C TYR A 374 12.73 6.49 -24.84
N LYS A 375 12.38 7.75 -24.56
CA LYS A 375 13.01 8.89 -25.23
C LYS A 375 14.39 9.06 -24.63
N ASP A 376 15.41 8.94 -25.46
CA ASP A 376 16.75 9.34 -25.07
C ASP A 376 16.74 10.85 -24.87
N THR A 377 16.58 11.29 -23.61
CA THR A 377 16.87 12.68 -23.25
C THR A 377 18.35 12.92 -23.57
N PRO A 378 18.68 13.97 -24.34
CA PRO A 378 20.07 14.32 -24.59
C PRO A 378 20.82 14.39 -23.26
N ASN A 379 21.99 13.76 -23.20
CA ASN A 379 22.77 13.69 -21.98
C ASN A 379 23.21 15.11 -21.57
N PHE A 380 22.56 15.70 -20.57
CA PHE A 380 22.83 17.06 -20.09
C PHE A 380 24.21 17.23 -19.43
N GLU A 381 25.05 16.19 -19.40
CA GLU A 381 26.45 16.27 -18.94
C GLU A 381 27.32 17.14 -19.85
N ASN A 382 26.98 17.28 -21.13
CA ASN A 382 27.71 18.13 -22.05
C ASN A 382 26.99 19.47 -22.23
N LYS A 383 27.46 20.51 -21.51
CA LYS A 383 26.91 21.87 -21.55
C LYS A 383 26.73 22.44 -22.98
N GLN A 384 27.45 21.91 -23.96
CA GLN A 384 27.34 22.32 -25.37
C GLN A 384 26.08 21.80 -26.08
N ASP A 385 25.57 20.64 -25.70
CA ASP A 385 24.42 20.04 -26.40
C ASP A 385 23.10 20.68 -25.96
N ILE A 386 23.06 21.19 -24.71
CA ILE A 386 21.99 22.05 -24.18
C ILE A 386 21.84 23.34 -25.01
N ILE A 387 22.98 23.94 -25.39
CA ILE A 387 23.00 25.21 -26.13
C ILE A 387 22.56 25.00 -27.59
N LYS A 388 22.93 23.87 -28.21
CA LYS A 388 22.54 23.54 -29.59
C LYS A 388 21.04 23.28 -29.71
N GLU A 389 20.47 22.56 -28.75
CA GLU A 389 19.04 22.26 -28.71
C GLU A 389 18.20 23.51 -28.40
N ALA A 390 18.60 24.31 -27.42
CA ALA A 390 17.90 25.54 -27.05
C ALA A 390 17.92 26.61 -28.16
N LEU A 391 18.89 26.57 -29.07
CA LEU A 391 19.04 27.50 -30.20
C LEU A 391 18.65 26.87 -31.56
N ASN A 392 18.23 25.60 -31.60
CA ASN A 392 17.88 24.85 -32.81
C ASN A 392 18.99 24.87 -33.90
N LEU A 393 20.25 24.90 -33.47
CA LEU A 393 21.43 25.03 -34.34
C LEU A 393 21.95 23.65 -34.73
N ASN A 394 21.30 23.00 -35.69
CA ASN A 394 21.64 21.63 -36.07
C ASN A 394 22.88 21.52 -36.98
N THR A 395 23.56 22.62 -37.37
CA THR A 395 24.68 22.54 -38.35
C THR A 395 25.80 23.58 -38.28
N GLN A 396 25.84 24.54 -37.34
CA GLN A 396 26.90 25.57 -37.34
C GLN A 396 27.88 25.45 -36.16
N THR A 397 29.17 25.45 -36.47
CA THR A 397 30.26 25.50 -35.49
C THR A 397 30.35 26.89 -34.85
N LEU A 398 30.69 26.90 -33.55
CA LEU A 398 30.76 28.08 -32.66
C LEU A 398 31.72 29.19 -33.15
N ASP A 399 32.56 28.92 -34.15
CA ASP A 399 33.51 29.88 -34.72
C ASP A 399 32.87 31.08 -35.42
N SER A 400 31.58 30.98 -35.78
CA SER A 400 30.83 32.04 -36.46
C SER A 400 30.37 33.19 -35.54
N LEU A 401 30.39 33.00 -34.20
CA LEU A 401 29.89 33.98 -33.21
C LEU A 401 30.90 35.10 -32.84
N LYS A 402 32.06 35.17 -33.50
CA LYS A 402 33.14 36.11 -33.13
C LYS A 402 32.86 37.59 -33.45
N SER A 403 31.86 37.94 -34.26
CA SER A 403 31.60 39.33 -34.64
C SER A 403 30.68 40.07 -33.65
N GLU A 404 29.63 39.43 -33.14
CA GLU A 404 28.65 40.07 -32.23
C GLU A 404 29.16 40.19 -30.78
N ALA A 405 30.06 39.30 -30.34
CA ALA A 405 30.65 39.38 -29.01
C ALA A 405 31.45 40.68 -28.78
N LYS A 406 31.95 41.30 -29.86
CA LYS A 406 32.82 42.49 -29.79
C LYS A 406 32.11 43.73 -29.24
N GLY A 407 30.82 43.91 -29.52
CA GLY A 407 30.04 45.04 -29.00
C GLY A 407 29.72 44.94 -27.51
N LEU A 408 29.51 43.72 -27.00
CA LEU A 408 29.18 43.48 -25.59
C LEU A 408 30.39 43.66 -24.66
N PHE A 409 31.61 43.42 -25.17
CA PHE A 409 32.84 43.66 -24.43
C PHE A 409 33.10 45.15 -24.16
N GLU A 410 32.71 46.01 -25.10
CA GLU A 410 32.82 47.47 -24.95
C GLU A 410 31.74 48.01 -23.98
N GLU A 411 30.53 47.44 -23.99
CA GLU A 411 29.42 47.87 -23.12
C GLU A 411 29.63 47.51 -21.65
N TYR A 412 30.16 46.32 -21.37
CA TYR A 412 30.30 45.80 -19.99
C TYR A 412 31.73 45.87 -19.45
N GLY A 413 32.69 46.37 -20.25
CA GLY A 413 34.07 46.63 -19.83
C GLY A 413 34.86 45.39 -19.42
N THR A 414 34.38 44.21 -19.77
CA THR A 414 35.00 42.90 -19.48
C THR A 414 35.01 42.07 -20.74
N SER A 415 36.06 41.26 -20.94
CA SER A 415 36.14 40.26 -22.02
C SER A 415 35.67 38.86 -21.56
N ASP A 416 35.19 38.75 -20.32
CA ASP A 416 34.73 37.50 -19.74
C ASP A 416 33.29 37.17 -20.18
N MET A 417 33.18 36.25 -21.13
CA MET A 417 31.92 35.79 -21.71
C MET A 417 30.99 35.09 -20.70
N GLU A 418 31.53 34.43 -19.68
CA GLU A 418 30.70 33.82 -18.62
C GLU A 418 30.08 34.93 -17.75
N LEU A 419 30.84 35.98 -17.45
CA LEU A 419 30.37 37.12 -16.67
C LEU A 419 29.29 37.92 -17.42
N ILE A 420 29.47 38.16 -18.73
CA ILE A 420 28.48 38.86 -19.58
C ILE A 420 27.18 38.06 -19.67
N LYS A 421 27.29 36.74 -19.83
CA LYS A 421 26.14 35.83 -19.86
C LYS A 421 25.39 35.80 -18.52
N LEU A 422 26.13 35.78 -17.41
CA LEU A 422 25.55 35.86 -16.06
C LEU A 422 24.85 37.19 -15.80
N ILE A 423 25.41 38.33 -16.24
CA ILE A 423 24.80 39.66 -16.11
C ILE A 423 23.49 39.75 -16.91
N LEU A 424 23.45 39.19 -18.13
CA LEU A 424 22.26 39.15 -18.97
C LEU A 424 21.18 38.23 -18.40
N MET A 425 21.55 37.05 -17.88
CA MET A 425 20.62 36.14 -17.21
C MET A 425 20.10 36.72 -15.89
N GLN A 426 20.94 37.42 -15.13
CA GLN A 426 20.57 38.05 -13.86
C GLN A 426 19.60 39.22 -14.06
N LYS A 427 19.73 40.00 -15.14
CA LYS A 427 18.73 41.02 -15.53
C LYS A 427 17.38 40.40 -15.90
N TYR A 428 17.38 39.26 -16.58
CA TYR A 428 16.16 38.55 -16.99
C TYR A 428 15.44 37.85 -15.82
N LEU A 429 16.19 37.41 -14.80
CA LEU A 429 15.63 36.76 -13.61
C LEU A 429 15.08 37.74 -12.56
N ILE A 430 15.54 39.00 -12.54
CA ILE A 430 15.15 40.00 -11.53
C ILE A 430 13.96 40.86 -11.98
N GLY A 431 13.51 40.74 -13.23
CA GLY A 431 12.17 41.14 -13.66
C GLY A 431 11.77 42.57 -13.25
N LYS A 432 12.41 43.60 -13.82
CA LYS A 432 11.83 44.95 -13.83
C LYS A 432 12.11 45.73 -15.11
N GLU A 433 10.97 46.04 -15.73
CA GLU A 433 10.58 47.21 -16.53
C GLU A 433 10.90 47.31 -18.04
N ASP A 434 9.76 47.44 -18.73
CA ASP A 434 9.37 47.69 -20.12
C ASP A 434 9.95 49.02 -20.67
N SER A 435 11.05 48.95 -21.44
CA SER A 435 11.67 50.13 -22.06
C SER A 435 11.44 50.18 -23.59
N GLN A 436 11.54 51.38 -24.17
CA GLN A 436 11.32 51.65 -25.59
C GLN A 436 12.27 50.86 -26.52
N ALA A 437 13.43 50.44 -26.02
CA ALA A 437 14.39 49.61 -26.75
C ALA A 437 13.88 48.16 -26.91
N ASP A 438 13.14 47.64 -25.93
CA ASP A 438 12.53 46.31 -25.98
C ASP A 438 11.40 46.25 -27.02
N LYS A 439 10.71 47.39 -27.22
CA LYS A 439 9.71 47.57 -28.28
C LYS A 439 10.33 47.67 -29.67
N GLU A 440 11.46 48.36 -29.81
CA GLU A 440 12.25 48.40 -31.05
C GLU A 440 12.81 47.01 -31.42
N PHE A 441 13.27 46.23 -30.44
CA PHE A 441 13.76 44.86 -30.64
C PHE A 441 12.62 43.89 -31.03
N TYR A 442 11.45 43.97 -30.40
CA TYR A 442 10.25 43.23 -30.82
C TYR A 442 9.75 43.63 -32.22
N LYS A 443 9.95 44.89 -32.62
CA LYS A 443 9.56 45.41 -33.94
C LYS A 443 10.48 44.88 -35.04
N LEU A 444 11.80 44.86 -34.81
CA LEU A 444 12.79 44.29 -35.73
C LEU A 444 12.62 42.77 -35.90
N LEU A 445 12.27 42.06 -34.82
CA LEU A 445 11.96 40.63 -34.87
C LEU A 445 10.71 40.33 -35.73
N LYS A 446 9.67 41.15 -35.63
CA LYS A 446 8.46 41.04 -36.47
C LYS A 446 8.68 41.45 -37.92
N GLU A 447 9.56 42.41 -38.20
CA GLU A 447 9.93 42.79 -39.58
C GLU A 447 10.74 41.67 -40.26
N TRP A 448 11.60 40.98 -39.51
CA TRP A 448 12.31 39.79 -39.97
C TRP A 448 11.38 38.59 -40.27
N GLU A 449 10.36 38.36 -39.42
CA GLU A 449 9.31 37.35 -39.65
C GLU A 449 8.39 37.68 -40.86
N LYS A 450 8.31 38.95 -41.27
CA LYS A 450 7.49 39.39 -42.40
C LYS A 450 8.23 39.29 -43.73
N GLN A 451 9.54 39.57 -43.75
CA GLN A 451 10.40 39.40 -44.93
C GLN A 451 10.61 37.91 -45.28
N THR A 452 10.58 37.03 -44.28
CA THR A 452 10.64 35.57 -44.49
C THR A 452 9.34 34.97 -45.05
N LYS A 453 8.22 35.71 -45.09
CA LYS A 453 6.97 35.30 -45.77
C LYS A 453 6.85 35.76 -47.22
N GLU A 454 7.71 36.66 -47.71
CA GLU A 454 7.73 37.10 -49.12
C GLU A 454 8.78 36.37 -49.96
N ILE A 455 9.53 35.44 -49.36
CA ILE A 455 10.50 34.57 -50.06
C ILE A 455 10.04 33.10 -49.97
N THR A 456 8.73 32.90 -49.82
CA THR A 456 8.03 31.74 -50.41
C THR A 456 7.54 32.13 -51.79
#